data_AF-A0AA96F556-F1
#
_entry.id   AF-A0AA96F556-F1
#
_cell.length_a   1.000
_cell.length_b   1.000
_cell.length_c   1.000
_cell.angle_alpha   90.00
_cell.angle_beta   90.00
_cell.angle_gamma   90.00
#
_symmetry.space_group_name_H-M   'P 1'
#
loop_
_entity.id
_entity.type
_entity.pdbx_description
1 polymer ?
#
loop_
_entity_poly.entity_id
_entity_poly.type
_entity_poly.pdbx_seq_one_letter_code
_entity_poly.pdbx_strand_id
1 'polypeptide(L)'
;MADDERSWARALMVSSGVALDHRDRAAGPSHEWLEAGAADLARARLLQFASHPDPRIRETIALRPDCPVGVLATLAFDGDRTVRRGVASSPRIPQAVSTELAGDRDQAVLKALLRNPATDEATVRALAGHRRAEIREIARAAIERRAAALPTSRDAAADPDEHIPMELRDRWRPPQAEVSPATPQAARTYAPRPVVPARAVIRASQA
;
A
#
# COMPACT_ATOMS: atom_id res chain seq x y z
N MET A 1 -48.56 -3.59 28.93
CA MET A 1 -47.60 -4.71 29.06
C MET A 1 -47.39 -5.35 27.69
N ALA A 2 -46.76 -4.64 26.76
CA ALA A 2 -46.60 -5.10 25.37
C ALA A 2 -45.24 -4.62 24.78
N ASP A 3 -44.18 -4.68 25.59
CA ASP A 3 -42.85 -4.18 25.20
C ASP A 3 -41.72 -5.20 25.37
N ASP A 4 -42.00 -6.40 25.92
CA ASP A 4 -40.98 -7.43 26.14
C ASP A 4 -40.73 -8.34 24.93
N GLU A 5 -41.70 -8.53 24.03
CA GLU A 5 -41.56 -9.51 22.94
C GLU A 5 -40.56 -9.09 21.84
N ARG A 6 -40.28 -7.79 21.72
CA ARG A 6 -39.36 -7.25 20.70
C ARG A 6 -37.88 -7.43 21.08
N SER A 7 -37.58 -7.55 22.37
CA SER A 7 -36.23 -7.76 22.89
C SER A 7 -35.73 -9.19 22.66
N TRP A 8 -36.61 -10.18 22.80
CA TRP A 8 -36.26 -11.60 22.62
C TRP A 8 -36.13 -11.99 21.14
N ALA A 9 -36.96 -11.40 20.26
CA ALA A 9 -36.85 -11.60 18.82
C ALA A 9 -35.52 -11.10 18.24
N ARG A 10 -34.95 -10.01 18.80
CA ARG A 10 -33.64 -9.49 18.39
C ARG A 10 -32.48 -10.35 18.89
N ALA A 11 -32.58 -10.93 20.09
CA ALA A 11 -31.54 -11.80 20.65
C ALA A 11 -31.42 -13.15 19.90
N LEU A 12 -32.53 -13.74 19.45
CA LEU A 12 -32.51 -15.01 18.71
C LEU A 12 -31.95 -14.87 17.28
N MET A 13 -32.23 -13.74 16.62
CA MET A 13 -31.78 -13.45 15.24
C MET A 13 -30.27 -13.20 15.10
N VAL A 14 -29.59 -12.85 16.20
CA VAL A 14 -28.12 -12.68 16.22
C VAL A 14 -27.39 -14.04 16.23
N SER A 15 -28.04 -15.13 16.68
CA SER A 15 -27.40 -16.46 16.72
C SER A 15 -27.53 -17.27 15.43
N SER A 16 -28.45 -16.90 14.52
CA SER A 16 -28.82 -17.73 13.37
C SER A 16 -28.10 -17.41 12.06
N GLY A 17 -27.12 -16.49 12.04
CA GLY A 17 -26.28 -16.26 10.85
C GLY A 17 -27.05 -15.88 9.58
N VAL A 18 -28.20 -15.21 9.72
CA VAL A 18 -29.00 -14.74 8.59
C VAL A 18 -28.57 -13.32 8.23
N ALA A 19 -28.01 -13.17 7.04
CA ALA A 19 -27.61 -11.88 6.48
C ALA A 19 -28.80 -10.91 6.47
N LEU A 20 -28.68 -9.79 7.19
CA LEU A 20 -29.62 -8.69 7.09
C LEU A 20 -29.41 -7.96 5.77
N ASP A 21 -30.39 -8.11 4.87
CA ASP A 21 -30.49 -7.40 3.59
C ASP A 21 -30.72 -5.89 3.80
N HIS A 22 -29.67 -5.12 3.47
CA HIS A 22 -29.53 -3.74 2.97
C HIS A 22 -30.67 -2.69 3.00
N ARG A 23 -31.62 -2.72 3.93
CA ARG A 23 -32.67 -1.68 4.03
C ARG A 23 -32.53 -0.63 5.14
N ASP A 24 -31.34 -0.45 5.72
CA ASP A 24 -31.04 0.74 6.53
C ASP A 24 -30.36 1.83 5.69
N ARG A 25 -31.15 2.54 4.88
CA ARG A 25 -30.78 3.88 4.36
C ARG A 25 -31.38 5.02 5.20
N ALA A 26 -32.13 4.70 6.27
CA ALA A 26 -32.87 5.67 7.08
C ALA A 26 -32.36 5.81 8.53
N ALA A 27 -31.54 4.88 9.02
CA ALA A 27 -30.80 5.09 10.25
C ALA A 27 -29.57 5.95 9.92
N GLY A 28 -29.28 6.96 10.74
CA GLY A 28 -28.06 7.77 10.62
C GLY A 28 -26.79 6.91 10.70
N PRO A 29 -25.60 7.52 10.67
CA PRO A 29 -24.35 6.76 10.75
C PRO A 29 -24.35 5.87 12.00
N SER A 30 -24.23 4.55 11.83
CA SER A 30 -24.11 3.61 12.94
C SER A 30 -22.97 4.06 13.86
N HIS A 31 -23.14 3.89 15.17
CA HIS A 31 -22.10 4.24 16.15
C HIS A 31 -20.74 3.61 15.79
N GLU A 32 -20.75 2.38 15.29
CA GLU A 32 -19.54 1.66 14.85
C GLU A 32 -18.88 2.31 13.63
N TRP A 33 -19.65 2.92 12.71
CA TRP A 33 -19.08 3.64 11.57
C TRP A 33 -18.40 4.94 12.03
N LEU A 34 -19.01 5.66 12.98
CA LEU A 34 -18.39 6.83 13.60
C LEU A 34 -17.12 6.45 14.37
N GLU A 35 -17.17 5.36 15.14
CA GLU A 35 -16.03 4.83 15.89
C GLU A 35 -14.86 4.44 14.96
N ALA A 36 -15.14 3.83 13.81
CA ALA A 36 -14.13 3.49 12.81
C ALA A 36 -13.37 4.71 12.27
N GLY A 37 -14.02 5.87 12.24
CA GLY A 37 -13.44 7.15 11.84
C GLY A 37 -12.69 7.90 12.95
N ALA A 38 -12.76 7.44 14.21
CA ALA A 38 -12.16 8.15 15.34
C ALA A 38 -10.63 8.13 15.28
N ALA A 39 -9.96 9.26 15.55
CA ALA A 39 -8.51 9.39 15.39
C ALA A 39 -7.73 8.35 16.22
N ASP A 40 -8.16 8.08 17.46
CA ASP A 40 -7.42 7.26 18.43
C ASP A 40 -8.00 5.84 18.59
N LEU A 41 -8.11 5.11 17.48
CA LEU A 41 -8.65 3.75 17.53
C LEU A 41 -7.58 2.76 18.00
N ALA A 42 -7.88 2.01 19.07
CA ALA A 42 -6.99 0.95 19.55
C ALA A 42 -6.71 -0.08 18.43
N ARG A 43 -5.46 -0.56 18.33
CA ARG A 43 -5.05 -1.51 17.28
C ARG A 43 -5.95 -2.76 17.19
N ALA A 44 -6.36 -3.32 18.33
CA ALA A 44 -7.26 -4.46 18.35
C ALA A 44 -8.62 -4.15 17.72
N ARG A 45 -9.15 -2.95 17.97
CA ARG A 45 -10.43 -2.50 17.41
C ARG A 45 -10.33 -2.20 15.92
N LEU A 46 -9.19 -1.65 15.47
CA LEU A 46 -8.89 -1.50 14.04
C LEU A 46 -8.91 -2.84 13.30
N LEU A 47 -8.24 -3.86 13.86
CA LEU A 47 -8.24 -5.21 13.29
C LEU A 47 -9.64 -5.82 13.24
N GLN A 48 -10.45 -5.60 14.28
CA GLN A 48 -11.84 -6.04 14.28
C GLN A 48 -12.66 -5.35 13.18
N PHE A 49 -12.51 -4.03 13.02
CA PHE A 49 -13.22 -3.29 11.97
C PHE A 49 -12.74 -3.60 10.55
N ALA A 50 -11.49 -4.04 10.37
CA ALA A 50 -11.00 -4.52 9.08
C ALA A 50 -11.72 -5.78 8.59
N SER A 51 -12.35 -6.55 9.47
CA SER A 51 -13.15 -7.74 9.11
C SER A 51 -14.66 -7.54 9.37
N HIS A 52 -15.09 -6.29 9.54
CA HIS A 52 -16.50 -5.97 9.80
C HIS A 52 -17.39 -6.34 8.61
N PRO A 53 -18.62 -6.85 8.80
CA PRO A 53 -19.52 -7.20 7.69
C PRO A 53 -19.91 -6.00 6.81
N ASP A 54 -20.08 -4.81 7.40
CA ASP A 54 -20.36 -3.58 6.65
C ASP A 54 -19.11 -3.09 5.86
N PRO A 55 -19.17 -3.05 4.51
CA PRO A 55 -18.07 -2.54 3.70
C PRO A 55 -17.75 -1.06 3.94
N ARG A 56 -18.71 -0.24 4.42
CA ARG A 56 -18.44 1.18 4.73
C ARG A 56 -17.46 1.33 5.88
N ILE A 57 -17.57 0.45 6.88
CA ILE A 57 -16.63 0.41 8.00
C ILE A 57 -15.25 -0.02 7.51
N ARG A 58 -15.17 -1.08 6.69
CA ARG A 58 -13.90 -1.54 6.11
C ARG A 58 -13.24 -0.48 5.22
N GLU A 59 -14.02 0.22 4.39
CA GLU A 59 -13.55 1.36 3.57
C GLU A 59 -12.99 2.47 4.46
N THR A 60 -13.69 2.80 5.55
CA THR A 60 -13.25 3.81 6.52
C THR A 60 -11.90 3.43 7.12
N ILE A 61 -11.71 2.16 7.51
CA ILE A 61 -10.42 1.65 8.02
C ILE A 61 -9.30 1.76 6.98
N ALA A 62 -9.58 1.45 5.71
CA ALA A 62 -8.58 1.54 4.63
C ALA A 62 -8.07 2.98 4.39
N LEU A 63 -8.94 3.98 4.61
CA LEU A 63 -8.62 5.39 4.42
C LEU A 63 -7.79 5.99 5.57
N ARG A 64 -7.67 5.29 6.70
CA ARG A 64 -6.98 5.84 7.86
C ARG A 64 -5.46 5.93 7.63
N PRO A 65 -4.81 7.01 8.08
CA PRO A 65 -3.36 7.16 7.95
C PRO A 65 -2.55 6.22 8.86
N ASP A 66 -3.15 5.69 9.93
CA ASP A 66 -2.56 4.75 10.89
C ASP A 66 -2.87 3.28 10.55
N CYS A 67 -3.52 3.02 9.42
CA CYS A 67 -3.87 1.67 9.00
C CYS A 67 -2.61 0.81 8.79
N PRO A 68 -2.47 -0.33 9.48
CA PRO A 68 -1.33 -1.20 9.32
C PRO A 68 -1.22 -1.75 7.89
N VAL A 69 0.00 -1.87 7.39
CA VAL A 69 0.30 -2.42 6.04
C VAL A 69 -0.35 -3.79 5.81
N GLY A 70 -0.31 -4.67 6.82
CA GLY A 70 -0.94 -6.00 6.72
C GLY A 70 -2.46 -5.94 6.55
N VAL A 71 -3.12 -4.93 7.13
CA VAL A 71 -4.56 -4.71 6.96
C VAL A 71 -4.86 -4.20 5.54
N LEU A 72 -4.09 -3.22 5.06
CA LEU A 72 -4.21 -2.73 3.68
C LEU A 72 -4.00 -3.84 2.65
N ALA A 73 -3.04 -4.74 2.89
CA ALA A 73 -2.79 -5.89 2.03
C ALA A 73 -3.99 -6.85 1.99
N THR A 74 -4.62 -7.14 3.12
CA THR A 74 -5.84 -7.96 3.16
C THR A 74 -7.01 -7.26 2.46
N LEU A 75 -7.23 -5.98 2.74
CA LEU A 75 -8.33 -5.20 2.16
C LEU A 75 -8.15 -4.95 0.65
N ALA A 76 -6.94 -5.07 0.11
CA ALA A 76 -6.69 -4.99 -1.33
C ALA A 76 -7.38 -6.12 -2.11
N PHE A 77 -7.66 -7.26 -1.46
CA PHE A 77 -8.39 -8.39 -2.03
C PHE A 77 -9.86 -8.44 -1.59
N ASP A 78 -10.38 -7.39 -0.95
CA ASP A 78 -11.76 -7.36 -0.47
C ASP A 78 -12.75 -7.58 -1.62
N GLY A 79 -13.84 -8.30 -1.36
CA GLY A 79 -14.88 -8.54 -2.38
C GLY A 79 -15.57 -7.25 -2.83
N ASP A 80 -15.68 -6.26 -1.95
CA ASP A 80 -16.33 -4.99 -2.23
C ASP A 80 -15.38 -3.99 -2.90
N ARG A 81 -15.79 -3.47 -4.06
CA ARG A 81 -15.04 -2.47 -4.83
C ARG A 81 -14.83 -1.15 -4.08
N THR A 82 -15.75 -0.78 -3.18
CA THR A 82 -15.66 0.46 -2.40
C THR A 82 -14.52 0.37 -1.38
N VAL A 83 -14.35 -0.79 -0.76
CA VAL A 83 -13.23 -1.07 0.15
C VAL A 83 -11.90 -1.02 -0.60
N ARG A 84 -11.78 -1.72 -1.73
CA ARG A 84 -10.56 -1.68 -2.56
C ARG A 84 -10.24 -0.27 -3.07
N ARG A 85 -11.26 0.54 -3.39
CA ARG A 85 -11.12 1.97 -3.72
C ARG A 85 -10.61 2.78 -2.53
N GLY A 86 -11.07 2.49 -1.32
CA GLY A 86 -10.57 3.06 -0.08
C GLY A 86 -9.07 2.79 0.09
N VAL A 87 -8.64 1.53 -0.12
CA VAL A 87 -7.21 1.15 -0.10
C VAL A 87 -6.42 1.93 -1.14
N ALA A 88 -6.92 2.03 -2.38
CA ALA A 88 -6.28 2.79 -3.46
C ALA A 88 -6.12 4.29 -3.13
N SER A 89 -7.03 4.83 -2.32
CA SER A 89 -7.01 6.24 -1.88
C SER A 89 -6.21 6.46 -0.59
N SER A 90 -5.62 5.40 -0.03
CA SER A 90 -4.93 5.48 1.26
C SER A 90 -3.68 6.38 1.18
N PRO A 91 -3.45 7.29 2.14
CA PRO A 91 -2.30 8.20 2.12
C PRO A 91 -0.94 7.49 2.15
N ARG A 92 -0.90 6.27 2.70
CA ARG A 92 0.33 5.46 2.86
C ARG A 92 0.16 4.09 2.20
N ILE A 93 -0.12 4.09 0.90
CA ILE A 93 -0.25 2.84 0.15
C ILE A 93 1.14 2.19 -0.05
N PRO A 94 1.35 0.94 0.41
CA PRO A 94 2.58 0.21 0.13
C PRO A 94 2.73 -0.12 -1.35
N GLN A 95 3.97 -0.17 -1.86
CA GLN A 95 4.23 -0.48 -3.26
C GLN A 95 3.60 -1.81 -3.70
N ALA A 96 3.76 -2.88 -2.90
CA ALA A 96 3.18 -4.19 -3.22
C ALA A 96 1.65 -4.14 -3.37
N VAL A 97 0.96 -3.37 -2.51
CA VAL A 97 -0.50 -3.19 -2.56
C VAL A 97 -0.90 -2.36 -3.79
N SER A 98 -0.14 -1.30 -4.11
CA SER A 98 -0.34 -0.50 -5.31
C SER A 98 -0.22 -1.35 -6.58
N THR A 99 0.81 -2.20 -6.67
CA THR A 99 1.03 -3.09 -7.81
C THR A 99 -0.10 -4.10 -7.96
N GLU A 100 -0.59 -4.68 -6.85
CA GLU A 100 -1.75 -5.58 -6.88
C GLU A 100 -3.01 -4.87 -7.39
N LEU A 101 -3.33 -3.69 -6.85
CA LEU A 101 -4.51 -2.92 -7.25
C LEU A 101 -4.45 -2.41 -8.69
N ALA A 102 -3.27 -2.31 -9.31
CA ALA A 102 -3.14 -1.96 -10.72
C ALA A 102 -3.71 -3.03 -11.66
N GLY A 103 -3.85 -4.27 -11.17
CA GLY A 103 -4.54 -5.37 -11.86
C GLY A 103 -6.06 -5.38 -11.67
N ASP A 104 -6.64 -4.46 -10.90
CA ASP A 104 -8.07 -4.48 -10.58
C ASP A 104 -8.94 -4.30 -11.84
N ARG A 105 -10.04 -5.06 -11.89
CA ARG A 105 -11.05 -5.01 -12.96
C ARG A 105 -11.90 -3.74 -12.90
N ASP A 106 -12.08 -3.17 -11.71
CA ASP A 106 -12.94 -2.02 -11.44
C ASP A 106 -12.23 -0.71 -11.76
N GLN A 107 -12.87 0.11 -12.61
CA GLN A 107 -12.29 1.37 -13.05
C GLN A 107 -12.21 2.41 -11.93
N ALA A 108 -13.15 2.39 -10.97
CA ALA A 108 -13.15 3.36 -9.89
C ALA A 108 -11.93 3.15 -8.97
N VAL A 109 -11.53 1.89 -8.78
CA VAL A 109 -10.32 1.54 -8.02
C VAL A 109 -9.06 2.05 -8.74
N LEU A 110 -8.92 1.76 -10.05
CA LEU A 110 -7.78 2.24 -10.85
C LEU A 110 -7.72 3.78 -10.90
N LYS A 111 -8.87 4.44 -11.04
CA LYS A 111 -8.96 5.92 -11.04
C LYS A 111 -8.56 6.51 -9.69
N ALA A 112 -8.94 5.88 -8.58
CA ALA A 112 -8.51 6.29 -7.25
C ALA A 112 -6.99 6.11 -7.07
N LEU A 113 -6.45 4.98 -7.50
CA LEU A 113 -5.02 4.69 -7.44
C LEU A 113 -4.19 5.72 -8.22
N LEU A 114 -4.61 6.09 -9.43
CA LEU A 114 -3.93 7.09 -10.25
C LEU A 114 -4.02 8.53 -9.72
N ARG A 115 -5.09 8.83 -8.96
CA ARG A 115 -5.25 10.14 -8.31
C ARG A 115 -4.44 10.25 -7.03
N ASN A 116 -4.07 9.13 -6.43
CA ASN A 116 -3.31 9.12 -5.18
C ASN A 116 -1.84 9.54 -5.45
N PRO A 117 -1.34 10.59 -4.78
CA PRO A 117 0.05 11.03 -4.92
C PRO A 117 1.07 10.04 -4.34
N ALA A 118 0.66 9.20 -3.37
CA ALA A 118 1.52 8.20 -2.76
C ALA A 118 1.71 6.93 -3.61
N THR A 119 0.98 6.79 -4.72
CA THR A 119 1.10 5.65 -5.62
C THR A 119 2.46 5.61 -6.30
N ASP A 120 3.06 4.43 -6.34
CA ASP A 120 4.37 4.21 -6.96
C ASP A 120 4.40 4.61 -8.45
N GLU A 121 5.50 5.24 -8.87
CA GLU A 121 5.64 5.76 -10.23
C GLU A 121 5.71 4.63 -11.28
N ALA A 122 6.34 3.49 -10.94
CA ALA A 122 6.37 2.36 -11.86
C ALA A 122 4.95 1.81 -12.10
N THR A 123 4.11 1.79 -11.07
CA THR A 123 2.71 1.40 -11.18
C THR A 123 1.91 2.37 -12.07
N VAL A 124 2.10 3.69 -11.91
CA VAL A 124 1.44 4.68 -12.77
C VAL A 124 1.87 4.55 -14.23
N ARG A 125 3.18 4.34 -14.48
CA ARG A 125 3.70 4.12 -15.84
C ARG A 125 3.12 2.85 -16.47
N ALA A 126 2.97 1.77 -15.71
CA ALA A 126 2.32 0.54 -16.20
C ALA A 126 0.87 0.81 -16.66
N LEU A 127 0.12 1.62 -15.91
CA LEU A 127 -1.26 1.97 -16.26
C LEU A 127 -1.37 2.92 -17.47
N ALA A 128 -0.30 3.62 -17.87
CA ALA A 128 -0.28 4.42 -19.09
C ALA A 128 -0.39 3.56 -20.38
N GLY A 129 -0.09 2.26 -20.28
CA GLY A 129 -0.29 1.27 -21.35
C GLY A 129 -1.62 0.50 -21.25
N HIS A 130 -2.50 0.83 -20.31
CA HIS A 130 -3.69 0.04 -20.02
C HIS A 130 -4.69 -0.02 -21.22
N ARG A 131 -5.41 -1.13 -21.39
CA ARG A 131 -6.32 -1.34 -22.54
C ARG A 131 -7.43 -0.27 -22.67
N ARG A 132 -7.89 0.27 -21.54
CA ARG A 132 -8.96 1.30 -21.51
C ARG A 132 -8.37 2.69 -21.70
N ALA A 133 -8.88 3.43 -22.69
CA ALA A 133 -8.40 4.77 -23.03
C ALA A 133 -8.49 5.76 -21.86
N GLU A 134 -9.59 5.77 -21.11
CA GLU A 134 -9.76 6.65 -19.94
C GLU A 134 -8.66 6.45 -18.88
N ILE A 135 -8.25 5.21 -18.63
CA ILE A 135 -7.23 4.91 -17.63
C ILE A 135 -5.85 5.36 -18.11
N ARG A 136 -5.54 5.17 -19.40
CA ARG A 136 -4.28 5.66 -19.98
C ARG A 136 -4.16 7.17 -19.88
N GLU A 137 -5.24 7.88 -20.18
CA GLU A 137 -5.24 9.34 -20.17
C GLU A 137 -5.03 9.88 -18.74
N ILE A 138 -5.75 9.31 -17.77
CA ILE A 138 -5.56 9.68 -16.36
C ILE A 138 -4.14 9.35 -15.88
N ALA A 139 -3.56 8.23 -16.33
CA ALA A 139 -2.20 7.86 -15.97
C ALA A 139 -1.16 8.82 -16.56
N ARG A 140 -1.33 9.24 -17.82
CA ARG A 140 -0.48 10.27 -18.45
C ARG A 140 -0.57 11.60 -17.72
N ALA A 141 -1.80 12.07 -17.45
CA ALA A 141 -2.02 13.28 -16.67
C ALA A 141 -1.45 13.19 -15.25
N ALA A 142 -1.45 11.99 -14.63
CA ALA A 142 -0.81 11.78 -13.33
C ALA A 142 0.72 11.87 -13.41
N ILE A 143 1.34 11.33 -14.46
CA ILE A 143 2.79 11.47 -14.72
C ILE A 143 3.14 12.95 -14.92
N GLU A 144 2.38 13.66 -15.76
CA GLU A 144 2.60 15.08 -16.03
C GLU A 144 2.46 15.94 -14.77
N ARG A 145 1.43 15.69 -13.94
CA ARG A 145 1.24 16.38 -12.66
C ARG A 145 2.42 16.16 -11.71
N ARG A 146 2.96 14.94 -11.67
CA ARG A 146 4.14 14.60 -10.86
C ARG A 146 5.41 15.25 -11.40
N ALA A 147 5.57 15.27 -12.72
CA ALA A 147 6.68 15.95 -13.40
C ALA A 147 6.65 17.46 -13.14
N ALA A 148 5.47 18.08 -13.15
CA ALA A 148 5.29 19.50 -12.84
C ALA A 148 5.47 19.83 -11.35
N ALA A 149 5.22 18.86 -10.46
CA ALA A 149 5.39 19.03 -9.01
C ALA A 149 6.83 18.83 -8.53
N LEU A 150 7.68 18.16 -9.32
CA LEU A 150 9.11 18.13 -9.08
C LEU A 150 9.66 19.55 -9.26
N PRO A 151 10.33 20.16 -8.26
CA PRO A 151 11.03 21.41 -8.48
C PRO A 151 12.04 21.14 -9.59
N THR A 152 11.88 21.85 -10.72
CA THR A 152 12.80 21.80 -11.85
C THR A 152 14.20 21.98 -11.27
N SER A 153 15.03 20.94 -11.33
CA SER A 153 16.37 20.88 -10.75
C SER A 153 17.38 21.81 -11.45
N ARG A 154 16.91 22.89 -12.06
CA ARG A 154 17.75 23.98 -12.55
C ARG A 154 18.20 24.89 -11.40
N ASP A 155 17.49 24.87 -10.27
CA ASP A 155 17.86 25.60 -9.05
C ASP A 155 18.61 24.72 -8.02
N ALA A 156 18.69 23.40 -8.24
CA ALA A 156 19.45 22.47 -7.38
C ALA A 156 20.94 22.38 -7.75
N ALA A 157 21.37 23.10 -8.78
CA ALA A 157 22.78 23.39 -9.08
C ALA A 157 23.17 24.80 -8.59
N ALA A 158 22.43 25.36 -7.63
CA ALA A 158 23.00 26.38 -6.76
C ALA A 158 24.22 25.78 -6.08
N ASP A 159 25.35 26.45 -6.27
CA ASP A 159 26.69 26.06 -5.83
C ASP A 159 26.63 25.50 -4.39
N PRO A 160 27.16 24.29 -4.10
CA PRO A 160 27.17 23.75 -2.74
C PRO A 160 27.83 24.70 -1.70
N ASP A 161 28.54 25.72 -2.15
CA ASP A 161 29.18 26.76 -1.34
C ASP A 161 28.31 28.00 -1.03
N GLU A 162 27.07 28.09 -1.53
CA GLU A 162 26.23 29.30 -1.37
C GLU A 162 25.67 29.48 0.06
N HIS A 163 25.65 28.42 0.88
CA HIS A 163 25.17 28.45 2.27
C HIS A 163 26.26 28.31 3.35
N ILE A 164 27.54 28.36 2.99
CA ILE A 164 28.61 28.40 3.97
C ILE A 164 28.80 29.86 4.42
N PRO A 165 28.59 30.20 5.72
CA PRO A 165 28.89 31.54 6.24
C PRO A 165 30.34 31.92 5.89
N MET A 166 30.60 33.18 5.52
CA MET A 166 31.91 33.65 5.04
C MET A 166 33.09 33.19 5.95
N GLU A 167 32.85 33.14 7.25
CA GLU A 167 33.77 32.68 8.31
C GLU A 167 34.25 31.21 8.18
N LEU A 168 33.51 30.35 7.47
CA LEU A 168 33.79 28.92 7.33
C LEU A 168 34.36 28.53 5.96
N ARG A 169 34.35 29.44 4.98
CA ARG A 169 34.83 29.19 3.61
C ARG A 169 36.33 28.90 3.54
N ASP A 170 37.13 29.55 4.39
CA ASP A 170 38.60 29.38 4.40
C ASP A 170 39.08 28.24 5.30
N ARG A 171 38.20 27.70 6.17
CA ARG A 171 38.57 26.71 7.19
C ARG A 171 38.26 25.27 6.77
N TRP A 172 37.25 25.07 5.94
CA TRP A 172 36.94 23.76 5.39
C TRP A 172 37.59 23.60 4.02
N ARG A 173 38.80 23.02 4.01
CA ARG A 173 39.32 22.33 2.83
C ARG A 173 38.90 20.87 3.00
N PRO A 174 38.08 20.27 2.12
CA PRO A 174 37.95 18.81 2.16
C PRO A 174 39.37 18.26 2.08
N PRO A 175 39.79 17.30 2.93
CA PRO A 175 41.01 16.58 2.65
C PRO A 175 40.83 16.11 1.22
N GLN A 176 41.72 16.54 0.32
CA GLN A 176 41.72 15.95 -1.00
C GLN A 176 41.71 14.46 -0.71
N ALA A 177 40.74 13.75 -1.30
CA ALA A 177 40.83 12.32 -1.35
C ALA A 177 42.17 12.08 -2.01
N GLU A 178 43.22 11.93 -1.20
CA GLU A 178 44.42 11.24 -1.58
C GLU A 178 43.83 9.98 -2.14
N VAL A 179 43.89 9.89 -3.47
CA VAL A 179 43.48 8.72 -4.21
C VAL A 179 44.29 7.63 -3.53
N SER A 180 43.66 6.93 -2.58
CA SER A 180 44.30 5.84 -1.88
C SER A 180 44.82 4.98 -3.01
N PRO A 181 46.15 4.79 -3.14
CA PRO A 181 46.70 4.11 -4.29
C PRO A 181 45.97 2.80 -4.33
N ALA A 182 45.18 2.62 -5.39
CA ALA A 182 44.22 1.54 -5.51
C ALA A 182 44.99 0.27 -5.24
N THR A 183 44.88 -0.25 -4.02
CA THR A 183 45.46 -1.55 -3.72
C THR A 183 44.55 -2.46 -4.50
N PRO A 184 45.03 -3.12 -5.57
CA PRO A 184 44.17 -3.97 -6.37
C PRO A 184 43.61 -5.00 -5.41
N GLN A 185 42.31 -4.91 -5.15
CA GLN A 185 41.65 -5.80 -4.22
C GLN A 185 41.75 -7.18 -4.86
N ALA A 186 42.66 -8.00 -4.34
CA ALA A 186 42.98 -9.30 -4.90
C ALA A 186 41.67 -10.03 -5.20
N ALA A 187 41.51 -10.47 -6.45
CA ALA A 187 40.32 -11.17 -6.90
C ALA A 187 40.03 -12.27 -5.88
N ARG A 188 38.88 -12.17 -5.21
CA ARG A 188 38.46 -13.17 -4.24
C ARG A 188 38.31 -14.49 -5.00
N THR A 189 39.33 -15.33 -4.97
CA THR A 189 39.30 -16.69 -5.48
C THR A 189 38.34 -17.46 -4.60
N TYR A 190 37.09 -17.56 -5.05
CA TYR A 190 36.12 -18.44 -4.43
C TYR A 190 36.56 -19.89 -4.67
N ALA A 191 36.53 -20.72 -3.62
CA ALA A 191 36.80 -22.14 -3.75
C ALA A 191 35.83 -22.76 -4.77
N PRO A 192 36.29 -23.67 -5.64
CA PRO A 192 35.43 -24.33 -6.62
C PRO A 192 34.30 -25.07 -5.89
N ARG A 193 33.08 -24.97 -6.44
CA ARG A 193 31.91 -25.64 -5.87
C ARG A 193 32.18 -27.14 -5.72
N PRO A 194 31.94 -27.75 -4.55
CA PRO A 194 32.12 -29.19 -4.40
C PRO A 194 31.15 -29.94 -5.31
N VAL A 195 31.69 -30.85 -6.11
CA VAL A 195 30.89 -31.73 -6.97
C VAL A 195 30.35 -32.86 -6.10
N VAL A 196 29.03 -32.85 -5.86
CA VAL A 196 28.36 -33.92 -5.11
C VAL A 196 28.04 -35.05 -6.09
N PRO A 197 28.56 -36.27 -5.92
CA PRO A 197 28.21 -37.39 -6.79
C PRO A 197 26.74 -37.78 -6.60
N ALA A 198 26.05 -38.07 -7.71
CA ALA A 198 24.67 -38.51 -7.69
C ALA A 198 24.53 -39.83 -6.93
N ARG A 199 23.56 -39.88 -6.02
CA ARG A 199 23.29 -41.02 -5.12
C ARG A 199 22.87 -42.23 -5.96
N ALA A 200 23.57 -43.35 -5.81
CA ALA A 200 23.28 -44.58 -6.54
C ALA A 200 21.87 -45.09 -6.20
N VAL A 201 21.03 -45.24 -7.23
CA VAL A 201 19.72 -45.89 -7.11
C VAL A 201 19.96 -47.39 -7.03
N ILE A 202 19.86 -47.95 -5.82
CA ILE A 202 19.87 -49.40 -5.62
C ILE A 202 18.57 -49.94 -6.20
N ARG A 203 18.65 -50.65 -7.34
CA ARG A 203 17.54 -51.47 -7.83
C ARG A 203 17.49 -52.75 -6.99
N ALA A 204 16.44 -52.88 -6.19
CA ALA A 204 16.10 -54.15 -5.56
C ALA A 204 15.68 -55.14 -6.65
N SER A 205 16.44 -56.22 -6.83
CA SER A 205 15.99 -57.38 -7.60
C SER A 205 14.96 -58.12 -6.77
N GLN A 206 13.74 -58.25 -7.31
CA GLN A 206 12.75 -59.17 -6.77
C GLN A 206 13.16 -60.61 -7.11
N ALA A 207 13.13 -61.47 -6.10
CA ALA A 207 12.96 -62.91 -6.20
C ALA A 207 11.98 -63.33 -5.11
#